data_AF-A0A9R1VZM9-F1
#
_entry.id   AF-A0A9R1VZM9-F1
#
_cell.length_a   1.000
_cell.length_b   1.000
_cell.length_c   1.000
_cell.angle_alpha   90.00
_cell.angle_beta   90.00
_cell.angle_gamma   90.00
#
_symmetry.space_group_name_H-M   'P 1'
#
loop_
_entity.id
_entity.type
_entity.pdbx_description
1 polymer ?
#
loop_
_entity_poly.entity_id
_entity_poly.type
_entity_poly.pdbx_seq_one_letter_code
_entity_poly.pdbx_strand_id
1 'polypeptide(L)'
;MITNENRRLSKEKIEKMVKDAEDYKHEDQEYKKKVDAFNALEDFIYDMKNKIKNMDYSERLKMMEHKIADATKWIEHHEDASIDEVQAMKEYLESICMQEF
;
A
#
# COMPACT_ATOMS: atom_id res chain seq x y z
N MET A 1 37.31 -2.84 45.57
CA MET A 1 36.93 -2.95 44.15
C MET A 1 35.58 -2.31 44.00
N ILE A 2 35.51 -1.09 43.48
CA ILE A 2 34.23 -0.41 43.23
C ILE A 2 33.73 -0.89 41.86
N THR A 3 32.56 -1.51 41.91
CA THR A 3 31.89 -2.31 40.90
C THR A 3 31.55 -1.51 39.64
N ASN A 4 32.18 -1.91 38.53
CA ASN A 4 32.00 -1.37 37.17
C ASN A 4 30.66 -1.80 36.53
N GLU A 5 29.67 -2.20 37.32
CA GLU A 5 28.42 -2.79 36.83
C GLU A 5 27.44 -1.75 36.29
N ASN A 6 27.44 -0.53 36.86
CA ASN A 6 26.53 0.55 36.46
C ASN A 6 26.83 1.14 35.06
N ARG A 7 28.07 1.05 34.55
CA ARG A 7 28.43 1.52 33.20
C ARG A 7 28.08 0.51 32.09
N ARG A 8 27.91 -0.77 32.43
CA ARG A 8 27.51 -1.81 31.47
C ARG A 8 26.00 -1.78 31.26
N LEU A 9 25.22 -1.70 32.35
CA LEU A 9 23.77 -1.59 32.31
C LEU A 9 23.27 -0.38 31.51
N SER A 10 23.95 0.76 31.58
CA SER A 10 23.57 1.96 30.81
C SER A 10 23.89 1.82 29.32
N LYS A 11 24.96 1.14 28.94
CA LYS A 11 25.29 0.89 27.53
C LYS A 11 24.30 -0.06 26.86
N GLU A 12 23.97 -1.19 27.50
CA GLU A 12 22.94 -2.11 26.99
C GLU A 12 21.58 -1.44 26.85
N LYS A 13 21.20 -0.59 27.82
CA LYS A 13 19.94 0.17 27.74
C LYS A 13 19.94 1.19 26.61
N ILE A 14 21.07 1.87 26.37
CA ILE A 14 21.22 2.80 25.23
C ILE A 14 21.17 2.06 23.90
N GLU A 15 21.89 0.94 23.77
CA GLU A 15 21.87 0.10 22.57
C GLU A 15 20.47 -0.44 22.27
N LYS A 16 19.75 -0.89 23.31
CA LYS A 16 18.35 -1.29 23.17
C LYS A 16 17.46 -0.11 22.75
N MET A 17 17.63 1.07 23.33
CA MET A 17 16.87 2.27 22.94
C MET A 17 17.15 2.69 21.49
N VAL A 18 18.40 2.57 21.01
CA VAL A 18 18.74 2.87 19.61
C VAL A 18 18.10 1.85 18.67
N LYS A 19 18.19 0.56 19.01
CA LYS A 19 17.59 -0.51 18.20
C LYS A 19 16.07 -0.39 18.14
N ASP A 20 15.42 -0.18 19.29
CA ASP A 20 13.98 0.02 19.37
C ASP A 20 13.57 1.23 18.49
N ALA A 21 14.33 2.33 18.53
CA ALA A 21 14.07 3.51 17.68
C ALA A 21 14.25 3.24 16.17
N GLU A 22 15.20 2.39 15.78
CA GLU A 22 15.37 1.97 14.39
C GLU A 22 14.23 1.05 13.93
N ASP A 23 13.82 0.10 14.77
CA ASP A 23 12.71 -0.83 14.50
C ASP A 23 11.39 -0.05 14.34
N TYR A 24 11.07 0.88 15.25
CA TYR A 24 9.88 1.74 15.13
C TYR A 24 9.90 2.60 13.87
N LYS A 25 11.06 3.15 13.50
CA LYS A 25 11.18 3.94 12.28
C LYS A 25 10.92 3.10 11.03
N HIS A 26 11.35 1.84 11.02
CA HIS A 26 11.11 0.93 9.91
C HIS A 26 9.62 0.56 9.81
N GLU A 27 8.97 0.22 10.93
CA GLU A 27 7.54 -0.08 10.98
C GLU A 27 6.69 1.09 10.50
N ASP A 28 6.98 2.32 10.95
CA ASP A 28 6.30 3.54 10.49
C ASP A 28 6.47 3.76 8.97
N GLN A 29 7.66 3.48 8.43
CA GLN A 29 7.93 3.62 7.00
C GLN A 29 7.16 2.61 6.17
N GLU A 30 7.11 1.35 6.60
CA GLU A 30 6.37 0.29 5.90
C GLU A 30 4.86 0.54 5.96
N TYR A 31 4.34 0.96 7.12
CA TYR A 31 2.95 1.35 7.25
C TYR A 31 2.60 2.51 6.32
N LYS A 32 3.47 3.55 6.26
CA LYS A 32 3.27 4.68 5.36
C LYS A 32 3.25 4.26 3.89
N LYS A 33 4.23 3.44 3.45
CA LYS A 33 4.27 2.94 2.07
C LYS A 33 3.01 2.14 1.72
N LYS A 34 2.52 1.33 2.66
CA LYS A 34 1.28 0.58 2.50
C LYS A 34 0.10 1.53 2.27
N VAL A 35 -0.10 2.51 3.14
CA VAL A 35 -1.16 3.52 2.99
C VAL A 35 -1.03 4.27 1.66
N ASP A 36 0.17 4.68 1.28
CA ASP A 36 0.42 5.38 0.02
C ASP A 36 0.07 4.50 -1.20
N ALA A 37 0.35 3.19 -1.15
CA ALA A 37 -0.01 2.24 -2.21
C ALA A 37 -1.54 2.06 -2.35
N PHE A 38 -2.26 1.96 -1.22
CA PHE A 38 -3.73 1.90 -1.22
C PHE A 38 -4.34 3.17 -1.81
N ASN A 39 -3.89 4.33 -1.35
CA ASN A 39 -4.35 5.61 -1.88
C ASN A 39 -4.10 5.72 -3.38
N ALA A 40 -2.92 5.30 -3.85
CA ALA A 40 -2.61 5.32 -5.28
C ALA A 40 -3.53 4.40 -6.12
N LEU A 41 -3.93 3.26 -5.58
CA LEU A 41 -4.90 2.37 -6.24
C LEU A 41 -6.31 2.97 -6.24
N GLU A 42 -6.76 3.55 -5.12
CA GLU A 42 -8.04 4.24 -5.02
C GLU A 42 -8.15 5.42 -5.99
N ASP A 43 -7.11 6.26 -6.04
CA ASP A 43 -7.01 7.39 -6.97
C ASP A 43 -7.11 6.89 -8.41
N PHE A 44 -6.38 5.82 -8.76
CA PHE A 44 -6.44 5.23 -10.10
C PHE A 44 -7.84 4.71 -10.47
N ILE A 45 -8.50 4.01 -9.55
CA ILE A 45 -9.88 3.54 -9.73
C ILE A 45 -10.83 4.72 -9.95
N TYR A 46 -10.69 5.79 -9.18
CA TYR A 46 -11.52 6.98 -9.28
C TYR A 46 -11.33 7.69 -10.63
N ASP A 47 -10.08 7.89 -11.03
CA ASP A 47 -9.70 8.49 -12.31
C ASP A 47 -10.22 7.68 -13.50
N MET A 48 -10.07 6.34 -13.45
CA MET A 48 -10.60 5.45 -14.48
C MET A 48 -12.13 5.50 -14.54
N LYS A 49 -12.81 5.46 -13.40
CA LYS A 49 -14.28 5.59 -13.33
C LYS A 49 -14.76 6.90 -13.97
N ASN A 50 -14.04 7.99 -13.77
CA ASN A 50 -14.36 9.26 -14.41
C ASN A 50 -14.04 9.28 -15.91
N LYS A 51 -12.94 8.66 -16.33
CA LYS A 51 -12.56 8.56 -17.75
C LYS A 51 -13.59 7.77 -18.56
N ILE A 52 -14.08 6.66 -18.01
CA ILE A 52 -15.01 5.78 -18.72
C ILE A 52 -16.46 6.28 -18.73
N LYS A 53 -16.85 7.17 -17.81
CA LYS A 53 -18.19 7.78 -17.78
C LYS A 53 -18.56 8.50 -19.08
N ASN A 54 -17.57 9.03 -19.78
CA ASN A 54 -17.75 9.79 -21.02
C ASN A 54 -17.44 8.96 -22.28
N MET A 55 -17.15 7.66 -22.14
CA MET A 55 -16.90 6.78 -23.27
C MET A 55 -18.22 6.24 -23.84
N ASP A 56 -18.25 6.02 -25.15
CA ASP A 56 -19.38 5.35 -25.78
C ASP A 56 -19.53 3.92 -25.25
N TYR A 57 -20.79 3.50 -25.16
CA TYR A 57 -21.12 2.17 -24.67
C TYR A 57 -20.51 1.09 -25.57
N SER A 58 -19.71 0.23 -24.95
CA SER A 58 -19.05 -0.91 -25.60
C SER A 58 -18.99 -2.09 -24.64
N GLU A 59 -18.81 -3.31 -25.17
CA GLU A 59 -18.57 -4.49 -24.34
C GLU A 59 -17.31 -4.31 -23.47
N ARG A 60 -16.30 -3.60 -24.02
CA ARG A 60 -15.09 -3.22 -23.29
C ARG A 60 -15.39 -2.28 -22.11
N LEU A 61 -16.25 -1.28 -22.30
CA LEU A 61 -16.69 -0.38 -21.23
C LEU A 61 -17.29 -1.16 -20.07
N LYS A 62 -18.22 -2.08 -20.35
CA LYS A 62 -18.83 -2.94 -19.32
C LYS A 62 -17.79 -3.78 -18.57
N MET A 63 -16.81 -4.34 -19.30
CA MET A 63 -15.75 -5.12 -18.69
C MET A 63 -14.88 -4.25 -17.78
N MET A 64 -14.55 -3.02 -18.19
CA MET A 64 -13.83 -2.06 -17.36
C MET A 64 -14.65 -1.66 -16.12
N GLU A 65 -15.93 -1.35 -16.26
CA GLU A 65 -16.83 -1.04 -15.14
C GLU A 65 -16.86 -2.16 -14.11
N HIS A 66 -16.99 -3.41 -14.57
CA HIS A 66 -16.96 -4.58 -13.70
C HIS A 66 -15.63 -4.71 -12.97
N LYS A 67 -14.50 -4.53 -13.66
CA LYS A 67 -13.17 -4.67 -13.07
C LYS A 67 -12.83 -3.56 -12.08
N ILE A 68 -13.24 -2.32 -12.38
CA ILE A 68 -13.15 -1.19 -11.46
C ILE A 68 -13.98 -1.48 -10.21
N ALA A 69 -15.22 -1.97 -10.35
CA ALA A 69 -16.07 -2.32 -9.22
C ALA A 69 -15.51 -3.49 -8.39
N ASP A 70 -14.92 -4.50 -9.04
CA ASP A 70 -14.25 -5.61 -8.36
C ASP A 70 -13.06 -5.12 -7.54
N ALA A 71 -12.24 -4.23 -8.09
CA ALA A 71 -11.09 -3.69 -7.38
C ALA A 71 -11.47 -2.75 -6.24
N THR A 72 -12.54 -1.94 -6.40
CA THR A 72 -13.09 -1.15 -5.29
C THR A 72 -13.49 -2.07 -4.13
N LYS A 73 -14.23 -3.15 -4.41
CA LYS A 73 -14.59 -4.13 -3.38
C LYS A 73 -13.38 -4.83 -2.79
N TRP A 74 -12.37 -5.12 -3.61
CA TRP A 74 -11.17 -5.79 -3.13
C TRP A 74 -10.45 -4.94 -2.07
N ILE A 75 -10.28 -3.63 -2.32
CA ILE A 75 -9.68 -2.69 -1.36
C ILE A 75 -10.50 -2.62 -0.07
N GLU A 76 -11.83 -2.53 -0.18
CA GLU A 76 -12.73 -2.50 1.00
C GLU A 76 -12.63 -3.75 1.88
N HIS A 77 -12.26 -4.91 1.30
CA HIS A 77 -12.17 -6.18 2.02
C HIS A 77 -10.75 -6.60 2.38
N HIS A 78 -9.72 -5.95 1.82
CA HIS A 78 -8.32 -6.31 2.00
C HIS A 78 -7.51 -5.11 2.52
N GLU A 79 -8.00 -4.41 3.54
CA GLU A 79 -7.26 -3.32 4.22
C GLU A 79 -5.92 -3.79 4.81
N ASP A 80 -5.81 -5.09 5.10
CA ASP A 80 -4.63 -5.74 5.63
C ASP A 80 -3.68 -6.26 4.55
N ALA A 81 -4.00 -6.11 3.25
CA ALA A 81 -3.14 -6.56 2.16
C ALA A 81 -1.72 -5.97 2.23
N SER A 82 -0.76 -6.73 1.74
CA SER A 82 0.61 -6.29 1.55
C SER A 82 0.72 -5.28 0.40
N ILE A 83 1.80 -4.49 0.40
CA ILE A 83 2.11 -3.55 -0.69
C ILE A 83 2.17 -4.29 -2.04
N ASP A 84 2.75 -5.48 -2.06
CA ASP A 84 2.89 -6.29 -3.27
C ASP A 84 1.53 -6.71 -3.84
N GLU A 85 0.57 -7.07 -2.99
CA GLU A 85 -0.80 -7.42 -3.41
C GLU A 85 -1.54 -6.21 -3.99
N VAL A 86 -1.44 -5.06 -3.33
CA VAL A 86 -2.04 -3.80 -3.80
C VAL A 86 -1.44 -3.41 -5.15
N GLN A 87 -0.12 -3.52 -5.29
CA GLN A 87 0.61 -3.21 -6.52
C GLN A 87 0.23 -4.18 -7.65
N ALA A 88 0.11 -5.48 -7.36
CA ALA A 88 -0.34 -6.47 -8.33
C ALA A 88 -1.78 -6.20 -8.80
N MET A 89 -2.67 -5.81 -7.89
CA MET A 89 -4.05 -5.42 -8.24
C MET A 89 -4.07 -4.16 -9.12
N LYS A 90 -3.23 -3.17 -8.81
CA LYS A 90 -3.05 -1.96 -9.63
C LYS A 90 -2.60 -2.30 -11.04
N GLU A 91 -1.55 -3.10 -11.19
CA GLU A 91 -1.02 -3.53 -12.49
C GLU A 91 -2.06 -4.33 -13.30
N TYR A 92 -2.82 -5.20 -12.62
CA TYR A 92 -3.93 -5.91 -13.25
C TYR A 92 -4.97 -4.95 -13.81
N LEU A 93 -5.39 -3.95 -13.02
CA LEU A 93 -6.37 -2.95 -13.46
C LEU A 93 -5.83 -2.10 -14.61
N GLU A 94 -4.57 -1.67 -14.51
CA GLU A 94 -3.85 -0.94 -15.55
C GLU A 94 -3.80 -1.74 -16.85
N SER A 95 -3.48 -3.04 -16.81
CA SER A 95 -3.39 -3.87 -18.02
C SER A 95 -4.72 -3.92 -18.79
N ILE A 96 -5.85 -3.98 -18.08
CA ILE A 96 -7.18 -4.03 -18.68
C ILE A 96 -7.58 -2.66 -19.21
N CYS A 97 -7.23 -1.59 -18.48
CA CYS A 97 -7.60 -0.24 -18.86
C CYS A 97 -6.72 0.32 -19.99
N MET A 98 -5.43 -0.01 -19.99
CA MET A 98 -4.39 0.47 -20.92
C MET A 98 -4.17 -0.43 -22.14
N GLN A 99 -4.84 -1.58 -22.27
CA GLN A 99 -4.89 -2.28 -23.56
C GLN A 99 -5.47 -1.31 -24.61
N GLU A 100 -4.59 -0.67 -25.37
CA GLU A 100 -4.93 0.41 -26.30
C GLU A 100 -5.84 -0.05 -27.44
N PHE A 101 -6.51 0.96 -27.99
CA PHE A 101 -7.46 0.96 -29.11
C PHE A 101 -6.81 0.54 -30.43
#